data_AF-G9YW08-F1
#
_entry.id   AF-G9YW08-F1
#
_cell.length_a   1.000
_cell.length_b   1.000
_cell.length_c   1.000
_cell.angle_alpha   90.00
_cell.angle_beta   90.00
_cell.angle_gamma   90.00
#
_symmetry.space_group_name_H-M   'P 1'
#
loop_
_entity.id
_entity.type
_entity.pdbx_description
1 polymer ?
#
loop_
_entity_poly.entity_id
_entity_poly.type
_entity_poly.pdbx_seq_one_letter_code
_entity_poly.pdbx_strand_id
1 'polypeptide(L)'
;MIRWNDNYITGIEKLDKEHQQIFQMADQVLNKLRERGDEANYRIFLVRETLTYITSYFERHAKAEEEYMRKIGYTGYTLHKMLHDEFCNIQLKKYQDIVKRGECSKEEIQDFVGSGIGWLLEHIATADMAIIGKGILAAPAKNSDFEARLEEKINTLLTASLNIAANAKIIGRSYQGEFLGKAVYQKMVYSLDSREITIVSGIESSFLLRVAEMIYGTEVKNEMDLILSSLQLFAANFWRSIGQHFAGSNTMMTMKSNSFIIAGLLSEELRKLKLTHSLLFASDMGKFFVAVNY
;
A
#
# COMPACT_ATOMS: atom_id res chain seq x y z
N MET A 1 14.95 -11.14 0.95
CA MET A 1 15.49 -9.86 1.44
C MET A 1 14.66 -8.75 0.88
N ILE A 2 14.12 -7.87 1.73
CA ILE A 2 13.39 -6.67 1.28
C ILE A 2 14.44 -5.67 0.81
N ARG A 3 14.51 -5.45 -0.51
CA ARG A 3 15.62 -4.69 -1.11
C ARG A 3 15.30 -3.21 -1.18
N TRP A 4 16.22 -2.40 -0.64
CA TRP A 4 16.31 -0.99 -1.00
C TRP A 4 16.55 -0.86 -2.51
N ASN A 5 15.91 0.13 -3.11
CA ASN A 5 16.04 0.46 -4.53
C ASN A 5 16.26 1.96 -4.69
N ASP A 6 17.02 2.36 -5.72
CA ASP A 6 17.30 3.76 -6.02
C ASP A 6 16.05 4.58 -6.36
N ASN A 7 14.93 3.94 -6.72
CA ASN A 7 13.62 4.57 -6.89
C ASN A 7 13.09 5.23 -5.61
N TYR A 8 13.61 4.88 -4.44
CA TYR A 8 13.26 5.47 -3.15
C TYR A 8 14.17 6.64 -2.74
N ILE A 9 15.16 7.00 -3.57
CA ILE A 9 16.11 8.07 -3.25
C ILE A 9 15.44 9.44 -3.44
N THR A 10 15.25 10.12 -2.31
CA THR A 10 14.76 11.50 -2.25
C THR A 10 15.88 12.51 -2.56
N GLY A 11 17.15 12.12 -2.42
CA GLY A 11 18.29 13.04 -2.52
C GLY A 11 18.45 13.93 -1.27
N ILE A 12 17.61 13.72 -0.25
CA ILE A 12 17.78 14.30 1.08
C ILE A 12 18.50 13.25 1.92
N GLU A 13 19.83 13.38 2.01
CA GLU A 13 20.71 12.35 2.59
C GLU A 13 20.24 11.82 3.96
N LYS A 14 19.70 12.71 4.81
CA LYS A 14 19.17 12.31 6.11
C LYS A 14 17.93 11.39 5.99
N LEU A 15 16.97 11.73 5.13
CA LEU A 15 15.77 10.92 4.90
C LEU A 15 16.13 9.59 4.23
N ASP A 16 17.01 9.61 3.23
CA ASP A 16 17.45 8.40 2.54
C ASP A 16 18.11 7.40 3.50
N LYS A 17 18.97 7.89 4.43
CA LYS A 17 19.55 7.05 5.49
C LYS A 17 18.49 6.52 6.44
N GLU A 18 17.51 7.34 6.81
CA GLU A 18 16.44 6.92 7.71
C GLU A 18 15.56 5.83 7.06
N HIS A 19 15.22 5.97 5.77
CA HIS A 19 14.48 4.96 5.01
C HIS A 19 15.28 3.66 4.86
N GLN A 20 16.56 3.73 4.47
CA GLN A 20 17.42 2.56 4.37
C GLN A 20 17.47 1.77 5.68
N GLN A 21 17.53 2.46 6.82
CA GLN A 21 17.47 1.81 8.13
C GLN A 21 16.12 1.10 8.35
N ILE A 22 14.99 1.71 7.98
CA ILE A 22 13.67 1.07 8.09
C ILE A 22 13.59 -0.19 7.22
N PHE A 23 14.12 -0.15 5.99
CA PHE A 23 14.22 -1.33 5.12
C PHE A 23 15.07 -2.45 5.75
N GLN A 24 16.20 -2.10 6.37
CA GLN A 24 17.03 -3.06 7.09
C GLN A 24 16.29 -3.68 8.28
N MET A 25 15.53 -2.88 9.03
CA MET A 25 14.70 -3.40 10.13
C MET A 25 13.65 -4.37 9.62
N ALA A 26 12.92 -4.01 8.56
CA ALA A 26 11.90 -4.85 7.96
C ALA A 26 12.49 -6.19 7.49
N ASP A 27 13.68 -6.15 6.86
CA ASP A 27 14.39 -7.36 6.44
C ASP A 27 14.79 -8.26 7.61
N GLN A 28 15.35 -7.67 8.67
CA GLN A 28 15.73 -8.41 9.88
C GLN A 28 14.54 -9.08 10.56
N VAL A 29 13.38 -8.42 10.62
CA VAL A 29 12.16 -8.97 11.20
C VAL A 29 11.64 -10.13 10.36
N LEU A 30 11.62 -9.98 9.04
CA LEU A 30 11.22 -11.06 8.12
C LEU A 30 12.13 -12.28 8.23
N ASN A 31 13.46 -12.08 8.27
CA ASN A 31 14.41 -13.19 8.41
C ASN A 31 14.25 -13.90 9.76
N LYS A 32 14.11 -13.13 10.86
CA LYS A 32 13.83 -13.69 12.20
C LYS A 32 12.55 -14.53 12.24
N LEU A 33 11.49 -14.07 11.56
CA LEU A 33 10.23 -14.81 11.43
C LEU A 33 10.44 -16.17 10.75
N ARG A 34 11.30 -16.23 9.73
CA ARG A 34 11.57 -17.46 8.96
C ARG A 34 12.54 -18.41 9.65
N GLU A 35 13.57 -17.89 10.33
CA GLU A 35 14.66 -18.70 10.90
C GLU A 35 14.25 -19.57 12.08
N ARG A 36 13.42 -19.06 12.99
CA ARG A 36 13.12 -19.74 14.27
C ARG A 36 11.89 -20.63 14.25
N GLY A 37 11.25 -20.81 13.09
CA GLY A 37 10.04 -21.60 12.98
C GLY A 37 8.85 -20.99 13.75
N ASP A 38 7.87 -21.83 14.07
CA ASP A 38 6.54 -21.39 14.49
C ASP A 38 6.26 -21.57 15.99
N GLU A 39 7.12 -21.01 16.84
CA GLU A 39 6.91 -21.04 18.29
C GLU A 39 6.06 -19.86 18.77
N ALA A 40 4.96 -20.13 19.48
CA ALA A 40 4.03 -19.09 19.94
C ALA A 40 4.71 -18.02 20.83
N ASN A 41 5.58 -18.45 21.74
CA ASN A 41 6.33 -17.54 22.61
C ASN A 41 7.31 -16.66 21.82
N TYR A 42 7.88 -17.19 20.74
CA TYR A 42 8.77 -16.43 19.88
C TYR A 42 7.99 -15.40 19.05
N ARG A 43 6.81 -15.74 18.52
CA ARG A 43 5.96 -14.80 17.77
C ARG A 43 5.62 -13.57 18.60
N ILE A 44 5.12 -13.76 19.83
CA ILE A 44 4.78 -12.63 20.71
C ILE A 44 6.02 -11.81 21.12
N PHE A 45 7.16 -12.47 21.37
CA PHE A 45 8.43 -11.79 21.60
C PHE A 45 8.82 -10.90 20.41
N LEU A 46 8.76 -11.46 19.18
CA LEU A 46 9.13 -10.75 17.97
C LEU A 46 8.20 -9.55 17.71
N VAL A 47 6.87 -9.69 17.86
CA VAL A 47 5.94 -8.56 17.76
C VAL A 47 6.29 -7.49 18.78
N ARG A 48 6.49 -7.84 20.05
CA ARG A 48 6.76 -6.87 21.13
C ARG A 48 8.04 -6.07 20.88
N GLU A 49 9.13 -6.76 20.57
CA GLU A 49 10.43 -6.12 20.32
C GLU A 49 10.36 -5.22 19.09
N THR A 50 9.79 -5.74 18.00
CA THR A 50 9.68 -5.00 16.74
C THR A 50 8.77 -3.79 16.90
N LEU A 51 7.59 -3.94 17.51
CA LEU A 51 6.63 -2.86 17.71
C LEU A 51 7.24 -1.73 18.56
N THR A 52 7.95 -2.08 19.63
CA THR A 52 8.64 -1.10 20.48
C THR A 52 9.66 -0.29 19.68
N TYR A 53 10.49 -0.97 18.90
CA TYR A 53 11.56 -0.33 18.15
C TYR A 53 11.03 0.49 16.97
N ILE A 54 10.12 -0.07 16.16
CA ILE A 54 9.58 0.62 14.98
C ILE A 54 8.72 1.81 15.34
N THR A 55 7.91 1.73 16.41
CA THR A 55 7.08 2.87 16.86
C THR A 55 7.99 4.03 17.23
N SER A 56 9.00 3.78 18.06
CA SER A 56 9.93 4.82 18.51
C SER A 56 10.75 5.40 17.35
N TYR A 57 11.20 4.56 16.42
CA TYR A 57 11.97 5.00 15.26
C TYR A 57 11.12 5.83 14.29
N PHE A 58 9.94 5.31 13.94
CA PHE A 58 9.03 5.94 13.00
C PHE A 58 8.51 7.28 13.51
N GLU A 59 8.13 7.40 14.80
CA GLU A 59 7.71 8.69 15.37
C GLU A 59 8.79 9.77 15.27
N ARG A 60 10.06 9.40 15.45
CA ARG A 60 11.19 10.35 15.27
C ARG A 60 11.39 10.72 13.81
N HIS A 61 11.33 9.74 12.92
CA HIS A 61 11.43 9.95 11.47
C HIS A 61 10.31 10.86 10.96
N ALA A 62 9.06 10.51 11.22
CA ALA A 62 7.87 11.30 10.87
C ALA A 62 7.96 12.73 11.40
N LYS A 63 8.38 12.92 12.67
CA LYS A 63 8.56 14.25 13.23
C LYS A 63 9.63 15.06 12.50
N ALA A 64 10.78 14.46 12.20
CA ALA A 64 11.87 15.13 11.51
C ALA A 64 11.48 15.52 10.07
N GLU A 65 10.77 14.64 9.37
CA GLU A 65 10.24 14.87 8.04
C GLU A 65 9.16 15.96 8.05
N GLU A 66 8.23 15.93 9.01
CA GLU A 66 7.20 16.94 9.20
C GLU A 66 7.79 18.33 9.51
N GLU A 67 8.85 18.39 10.32
CA GLU A 67 9.62 19.62 10.55
C GLU A 67 10.28 20.13 9.27
N TYR A 68 10.86 19.22 8.48
CA TYR A 68 11.46 19.54 7.19
C TYR A 68 10.42 20.08 6.19
N MET A 69 9.30 19.38 6.01
CA MET A 69 8.19 19.77 5.14
C MET A 69 7.66 21.17 5.49
N ARG A 70 7.47 21.46 6.79
CA ARG A 70 7.06 22.79 7.25
C ARG A 70 8.10 23.86 6.93
N LYS A 71 9.39 23.56 7.12
CA LYS A 71 10.49 24.49 6.84
C LYS A 71 10.57 24.89 5.37
N ILE A 72 10.30 23.96 4.45
CA ILE A 72 10.32 24.24 3.00
C ILE A 72 8.97 24.73 2.45
N GLY A 73 7.94 24.86 3.30
CA GLY A 73 6.60 25.26 2.88
C GLY A 73 5.92 24.25 1.96
N TYR A 74 6.16 22.95 2.15
CA TYR A 74 5.59 21.90 1.32
C TYR A 74 4.06 21.89 1.40
N THR A 75 3.40 22.10 0.26
CA THR A 75 1.95 22.26 0.17
C THR A 75 1.18 20.98 0.49
N GLY A 76 1.79 19.81 0.30
CA GLY A 76 1.21 18.50 0.61
C GLY A 76 1.34 18.08 2.08
N TYR A 77 1.85 18.94 2.97
CA TYR A 77 2.12 18.62 4.37
C TYR A 77 0.92 18.01 5.11
N THR A 78 -0.26 18.61 4.98
CA THR A 78 -1.46 18.15 5.71
C THR A 78 -1.83 16.72 5.35
N LEU A 79 -1.81 16.38 4.05
CA LEU A 79 -2.08 15.03 3.58
C LEU A 79 -1.02 14.05 4.07
N HIS A 80 0.26 14.40 3.91
CA HIS A 80 1.37 13.54 4.32
C HIS A 80 1.30 13.25 5.82
N LYS A 81 1.12 14.27 6.66
CA LYS A 81 0.96 14.10 8.11
C LYS A 81 -0.22 13.19 8.46
N MET A 82 -1.35 13.32 7.76
CA MET A 82 -2.48 12.42 7.98
C MET A 82 -2.10 10.95 7.73
N LEU A 83 -1.30 10.66 6.70
CA LEU A 83 -0.82 9.29 6.43
C LEU A 83 0.03 8.75 7.60
N HIS A 84 0.92 9.57 8.15
CA HIS A 84 1.70 9.24 9.36
C HIS A 84 0.79 8.99 10.56
N ASP A 85 -0.18 9.88 10.79
CA ASP A 85 -1.12 9.76 11.91
C ASP A 85 -1.99 8.50 11.77
N GLU A 86 -2.45 8.14 10.57
CA GLU A 86 -3.18 6.90 10.32
C GLU A 86 -2.30 5.67 10.59
N PHE A 87 -1.05 5.67 10.15
CA PHE A 87 -0.12 4.57 10.41
C PHE A 87 0.10 4.36 11.91
N CYS A 88 0.40 5.43 12.67
CA CYS A 88 0.61 5.35 14.11
C CYS A 88 -0.68 4.99 14.88
N ASN A 89 -1.76 5.71 14.63
CA ASN A 89 -2.96 5.64 15.48
C ASN A 89 -3.90 4.49 15.14
N ILE A 90 -3.80 3.94 13.92
CA ILE A 90 -4.64 2.83 13.45
C ILE A 90 -3.78 1.58 13.32
N GLN A 91 -2.74 1.61 12.48
CA GLN A 91 -1.99 0.40 12.14
C GLN A 91 -1.13 -0.08 13.31
N LEU A 92 -0.23 0.75 13.85
CA LEU A 92 0.61 0.34 14.99
C LEU A 92 -0.22 0.04 16.25
N LYS A 93 -1.31 0.79 16.47
CA LYS A 93 -2.22 0.56 17.60
C LYS A 93 -2.89 -0.83 17.56
N LYS A 94 -3.27 -1.33 16.38
CA LYS A 94 -3.79 -2.70 16.20
C LYS A 94 -2.86 -3.74 16.82
N TYR A 95 -1.54 -3.58 16.64
CA TYR A 95 -0.55 -4.53 17.14
C TYR A 95 -0.21 -4.32 18.63
N GLN A 96 -0.44 -3.13 19.19
CA GLN A 96 -0.34 -2.92 20.64
C GLN A 96 -1.34 -3.80 21.40
N ASP A 97 -2.53 -4.04 20.84
CA ASP A 97 -3.54 -4.89 21.47
C ASP A 97 -3.13 -6.37 21.48
N ILE A 98 -2.40 -6.84 20.45
CA ILE A 98 -1.78 -8.17 20.43
C ILE A 98 -0.74 -8.29 21.55
N VAL A 99 0.11 -7.26 21.72
CA VAL A 99 1.11 -7.24 22.80
C VAL A 99 0.46 -7.27 24.19
N LYS A 100 -0.64 -6.54 24.38
CA LYS A 100 -1.40 -6.53 25.65
C LYS A 100 -2.03 -7.89 25.96
N ARG A 101 -2.58 -8.56 24.95
CA ARG A 101 -3.15 -9.91 25.10
C ARG A 101 -2.07 -10.93 25.47
N GLY A 102 -0.82 -10.71 25.06
CA GLY A 102 0.31 -11.59 25.39
C GLY A 102 0.37 -12.86 24.54
N GLU A 103 -0.50 -12.97 23.53
CA GLU A 103 -0.58 -14.11 22.62
C GLU A 103 -0.64 -13.59 21.18
N CYS A 104 0.11 -14.24 20.28
CA CYS A 104 0.17 -13.89 18.87
C CYS A 104 0.01 -15.16 18.01
N SER A 105 -0.99 -15.17 17.14
CA SER A 105 -1.22 -16.23 16.15
C SER A 105 -0.21 -16.16 14.99
N LYS A 106 -0.23 -17.14 14.08
CA LYS A 106 0.63 -17.10 12.88
C LYS A 106 0.19 -16.01 11.92
N GLU A 107 -1.12 -15.92 11.75
CA GLU A 107 -1.79 -14.96 10.90
C GLU A 107 -1.51 -13.53 11.39
N GLU A 108 -1.50 -13.31 12.72
CA GLU A 108 -1.23 -12.01 13.32
C GLU A 108 0.22 -11.54 13.14
N ILE A 109 1.22 -12.41 13.27
CA ILE A 109 2.62 -12.02 13.01
C ILE A 109 2.86 -11.78 11.52
N GLN A 110 2.27 -12.60 10.64
CA GLN A 110 2.36 -12.39 9.20
C GLN A 110 1.65 -11.10 8.79
N ASP A 111 0.51 -10.79 9.39
CA ASP A 111 -0.21 -9.55 9.18
C ASP A 111 0.58 -8.33 9.64
N PHE A 112 1.23 -8.41 10.80
CA PHE A 112 2.10 -7.36 11.33
C PHE A 112 3.26 -7.04 10.39
N VAL A 113 4.00 -8.06 9.97
CA VAL A 113 5.14 -7.88 9.07
C VAL A 113 4.67 -7.43 7.69
N GLY A 114 3.63 -8.06 7.15
CA GLY A 114 3.13 -7.80 5.82
C GLY A 114 2.56 -6.38 5.68
N SER A 115 1.67 -5.99 6.59
CA SER A 115 1.07 -4.65 6.57
C SER A 115 2.14 -3.56 6.70
N GLY A 116 3.12 -3.73 7.60
CA GLY A 116 4.21 -2.78 7.75
C GLY A 116 5.01 -2.58 6.47
N ILE A 117 5.34 -3.67 5.76
CA ILE A 117 6.07 -3.61 4.49
C ILE A 117 5.21 -3.01 3.39
N GLY A 118 3.95 -3.41 3.27
CA GLY A 118 3.01 -2.88 2.29
C GLY A 118 2.83 -1.37 2.43
N TRP A 119 2.75 -0.86 3.66
CA TRP A 119 2.70 0.58 3.95
C TRP A 119 4.00 1.28 3.56
N LEU A 120 5.15 0.75 3.98
CA LEU A 120 6.48 1.34 3.73
C LEU A 120 6.77 1.52 2.24
N LEU A 121 6.56 0.46 1.44
CA LEU A 121 6.87 0.45 0.01
C LEU A 121 6.03 1.47 -0.76
N GLU A 122 4.75 1.61 -0.42
CA GLU A 122 3.87 2.58 -1.06
C GLU A 122 4.16 4.00 -0.57
N HIS A 123 4.25 4.22 0.75
CA HIS A 123 4.37 5.55 1.35
C HIS A 123 5.63 6.27 0.85
N ILE A 124 6.78 5.59 0.86
CA ILE A 124 8.03 6.20 0.36
C ILE A 124 7.90 6.55 -1.12
N ALA A 125 7.39 5.64 -1.93
CA ALA A 125 7.28 5.82 -3.37
C ALA A 125 6.28 6.90 -3.78
N THR A 126 5.34 7.27 -2.90
CA THR A 126 4.29 8.24 -3.21
C THR A 126 4.39 9.51 -2.38
N ALA A 127 4.26 9.42 -1.07
CA ALA A 127 4.19 10.55 -0.15
C ALA A 127 5.56 11.22 0.05
N ASP A 128 6.62 10.45 0.27
CA ASP A 128 7.96 11.00 0.58
C ASP A 128 8.60 11.55 -0.70
N MET A 129 8.50 10.82 -1.81
CA MET A 129 8.95 11.32 -3.11
C MET A 129 8.20 12.59 -3.54
N ALA A 130 6.97 12.83 -3.07
CA ALA A 130 6.22 14.04 -3.41
C ALA A 130 6.82 15.31 -2.79
N ILE A 131 7.55 15.18 -1.68
CA ILE A 131 8.26 16.29 -1.03
C ILE A 131 9.24 16.96 -1.99
N ILE A 132 9.90 16.18 -2.85
CA ILE A 132 10.89 16.68 -3.83
C ILE A 132 10.30 16.89 -5.23
N GLY A 133 8.98 16.87 -5.37
CA GLY A 133 8.28 17.01 -6.66
C GLY A 133 8.47 15.84 -7.62
N LYS A 134 9.05 14.71 -7.17
CA LYS A 134 9.13 13.46 -7.93
C LYS A 134 8.01 12.49 -7.59
N GLY A 135 7.27 12.77 -6.53
CA GLY A 135 6.08 12.02 -6.17
C GLY A 135 4.89 12.42 -6.99
N ILE A 136 3.95 11.50 -6.96
CA ILE A 136 2.91 11.37 -7.96
C ILE A 136 1.71 12.30 -7.67
N LEU A 137 1.78 13.11 -6.60
CA LEU A 137 0.81 14.14 -6.27
C LEU A 137 0.93 15.43 -7.11
N ALA A 138 1.90 15.52 -8.03
CA ALA A 138 2.03 16.67 -8.94
C ALA A 138 0.80 16.83 -9.86
N ALA A 139 0.48 18.07 -10.24
CA ALA A 139 -0.71 18.43 -11.01
C ALA A 139 -0.81 17.68 -12.36
N PRO A 140 -2.02 17.33 -12.82
CA PRO A 140 -2.20 16.56 -14.05
C PRO A 140 -1.68 17.32 -15.29
N ALA A 141 -1.01 16.60 -16.19
CA ALA A 141 -0.64 17.10 -17.50
C ALA A 141 -1.90 17.46 -18.32
N LYS A 142 -1.92 18.65 -18.92
CA LYS A 142 -3.15 19.29 -19.41
C LYS A 142 -3.72 18.76 -20.75
N ASN A 143 -3.10 17.79 -21.43
CA ASN A 143 -3.43 17.51 -22.84
C ASN A 143 -3.56 16.02 -23.24
N SER A 144 -3.99 15.12 -22.34
CA SER A 144 -4.29 13.72 -22.69
C SER A 144 -5.61 13.20 -22.13
N ASP A 145 -6.18 12.21 -22.83
CA ASP A 145 -7.36 11.44 -22.47
C ASP A 145 -7.25 10.86 -21.04
N PHE A 146 -8.35 10.81 -20.28
CA PHE A 146 -8.35 10.39 -18.88
C PHE A 146 -7.77 8.98 -18.71
N GLU A 147 -8.15 8.06 -19.59
CA GLU A 147 -7.69 6.68 -19.57
C GLU A 147 -6.18 6.59 -19.80
N ALA A 148 -5.64 7.35 -20.75
CA ALA A 148 -4.19 7.42 -21.00
C ALA A 148 -3.43 7.94 -19.77
N ARG A 149 -3.94 8.99 -19.10
CA ARG A 149 -3.35 9.49 -17.85
C ARG A 149 -3.41 8.46 -16.74
N LEU A 150 -4.50 7.69 -16.64
CA LEU A 150 -4.65 6.65 -15.63
C LEU A 150 -3.67 5.49 -15.87
N GLU A 151 -3.50 5.04 -17.12
CA GLU A 151 -2.50 4.03 -17.48
C GLU A 151 -1.08 4.50 -17.14
N GLU A 152 -0.72 5.72 -17.55
CA GLU A 152 0.57 6.33 -17.24
C GLU A 152 0.80 6.37 -15.72
N LYS A 153 -0.22 6.78 -14.98
CA LYS A 153 -0.20 6.88 -13.53
C LYS A 153 0.05 5.54 -12.85
N ILE A 154 -0.71 4.53 -13.22
CA ILE A 154 -0.60 3.18 -12.66
C ILE A 154 0.79 2.61 -12.93
N ASN A 155 1.28 2.70 -14.17
CA ASN A 155 2.60 2.17 -14.52
C ASN A 155 3.73 2.90 -13.80
N THR A 156 3.64 4.23 -13.68
CA THR A 156 4.64 5.03 -12.96
C THR A 156 4.65 4.65 -11.47
N LEU A 157 3.48 4.50 -10.84
CA LEU A 157 3.39 4.09 -9.44
C LEU A 157 3.93 2.68 -9.21
N LEU A 158 3.60 1.71 -10.07
CA LEU A 158 4.13 0.35 -9.96
C LEU A 158 5.65 0.32 -10.13
N THR A 159 6.19 1.15 -11.02
CA THR A 159 7.65 1.29 -11.18
C THR A 159 8.28 1.91 -9.94
N ALA A 160 7.73 3.02 -9.43
CA ALA A 160 8.28 3.71 -8.26
C ALA A 160 8.23 2.86 -6.99
N SER A 161 7.10 2.18 -6.76
CA SER A 161 6.85 1.45 -5.51
C SER A 161 7.43 0.03 -5.48
N LEU A 162 7.47 -0.65 -6.63
CA LEU A 162 7.85 -2.07 -6.71
C LEU A 162 9.02 -2.33 -7.67
N ASN A 163 9.51 -1.31 -8.39
CA ASN A 163 10.47 -1.46 -9.47
C ASN A 163 9.99 -2.43 -10.57
N ILE A 164 8.71 -2.32 -10.93
CA ILE A 164 8.05 -3.17 -11.94
C ILE A 164 7.58 -2.32 -13.12
N ALA A 165 8.10 -2.65 -14.31
CA ALA A 165 7.52 -2.19 -15.57
C ALA A 165 6.37 -3.14 -15.97
N ALA A 166 5.16 -2.87 -15.45
CA ALA A 166 4.01 -3.75 -15.66
C ALA A 166 3.42 -3.66 -17.07
N ASN A 167 3.60 -2.53 -17.77
CA ASN A 167 2.99 -2.23 -19.08
C ASN A 167 1.46 -2.41 -19.06
N ALA A 168 0.82 -1.94 -17.98
CA ALA A 168 -0.63 -2.04 -17.79
C ALA A 168 -1.40 -1.19 -18.81
N LYS A 169 -2.39 -1.81 -19.45
CA LYS A 169 -3.27 -1.22 -20.48
C LYS A 169 -4.73 -1.55 -20.23
N ILE A 170 -5.61 -0.58 -20.46
CA ILE A 170 -7.06 -0.74 -20.34
C ILE A 170 -7.56 -1.58 -21.52
N ILE A 171 -8.19 -2.71 -21.19
CA ILE A 171 -8.79 -3.64 -22.16
C ILE A 171 -10.31 -3.77 -22.02
N GLY A 172 -10.90 -3.16 -20.97
CA GLY A 172 -12.34 -3.15 -20.76
C GLY A 172 -12.77 -1.92 -19.94
N ARG A 173 -13.95 -1.36 -20.28
CA ARG A 173 -14.47 -0.10 -19.70
C ARG A 173 -15.72 -0.27 -18.83
N SER A 174 -16.19 -1.50 -18.69
CA SER A 174 -17.40 -1.82 -17.96
C SER A 174 -17.28 -3.19 -17.31
N TYR A 175 -16.21 -3.41 -16.55
CA TYR A 175 -16.01 -4.67 -15.83
C TYR A 175 -17.16 -4.88 -14.81
N GLN A 176 -17.81 -6.03 -14.83
CA GLN A 176 -18.96 -6.37 -13.99
C GLN A 176 -18.71 -7.62 -13.13
N GLY A 177 -17.44 -7.97 -12.92
CA GLY A 177 -17.06 -9.17 -12.17
C GLY A 177 -16.97 -10.41 -13.05
N GLU A 178 -16.69 -10.25 -14.34
CA GLU A 178 -16.36 -11.37 -15.23
C GLU A 178 -15.17 -12.16 -14.67
N PHE A 179 -15.15 -13.47 -14.92
CA PHE A 179 -14.14 -14.35 -14.37
C PHE A 179 -12.72 -13.91 -14.80
N LEU A 180 -11.92 -13.51 -13.81
CA LEU A 180 -10.54 -13.08 -13.98
C LEU A 180 -9.53 -14.24 -13.80
N GLY A 181 -9.99 -15.44 -13.46
CA GLY A 181 -9.12 -16.51 -12.96
C GLY A 181 -9.10 -16.58 -11.43
N LYS A 182 -8.06 -17.23 -10.88
CA LYS A 182 -7.76 -17.12 -9.44
C LYS A 182 -7.31 -15.68 -9.18
N ALA A 183 -8.02 -14.97 -8.33
CA ALA A 183 -7.77 -13.57 -8.05
C ALA A 183 -8.13 -13.23 -6.60
N VAL A 184 -7.53 -12.15 -6.10
CA VAL A 184 -7.83 -11.55 -4.80
C VAL A 184 -8.59 -10.26 -5.04
N TYR A 185 -9.66 -10.02 -4.29
CA TYR A 185 -10.53 -8.87 -4.43
C TYR A 185 -10.58 -8.08 -3.14
N GLN A 186 -10.54 -6.77 -3.24
CA GLN A 186 -10.48 -5.87 -2.10
C GLN A 186 -11.46 -4.71 -2.27
N LYS A 187 -12.18 -4.40 -1.19
CA LYS A 187 -13.06 -3.25 -1.05
C LYS A 187 -12.41 -2.25 -0.11
N MET A 188 -12.31 -1.00 -0.54
CA MET A 188 -11.77 0.10 0.23
C MET A 188 -12.81 1.21 0.24
N VAL A 189 -13.18 1.70 1.42
CA VAL A 189 -14.13 2.79 1.60
C VAL A 189 -13.38 3.98 2.20
N TYR A 190 -13.53 5.15 1.57
CA TYR A 190 -12.92 6.41 1.99
C TYR A 190 -14.00 7.46 2.20
N SER A 191 -13.76 8.34 3.16
CA SER A 191 -14.47 9.62 3.26
C SER A 191 -13.75 10.63 2.37
N LEU A 192 -14.47 11.26 1.45
CA LEU A 192 -14.04 12.42 0.68
C LEU A 192 -14.97 13.58 1.05
N ASP A 193 -14.48 14.51 1.86
CA ASP A 193 -15.29 15.55 2.50
C ASP A 193 -16.53 14.95 3.20
N SER A 194 -17.74 15.21 2.68
CA SER A 194 -19.01 14.72 3.22
C SER A 194 -19.57 13.49 2.48
N ARG A 195 -18.81 12.91 1.54
CA ARG A 195 -19.26 11.79 0.70
C ARG A 195 -18.41 10.55 0.95
N GLU A 196 -18.99 9.38 0.71
CA GLU A 196 -18.27 8.12 0.74
C GLU A 196 -17.91 7.67 -0.67
N ILE A 197 -16.62 7.36 -0.87
CA ILE A 197 -16.08 6.76 -2.08
C ILE A 197 -15.70 5.33 -1.76
N THR A 198 -16.18 4.40 -2.57
CA THR A 198 -15.81 2.99 -2.55
C THR A 198 -14.98 2.67 -3.79
N ILE A 199 -13.81 2.09 -3.54
CA ILE A 199 -12.96 1.49 -4.54
C ILE A 199 -13.06 -0.01 -4.35
N VAL A 200 -13.39 -0.73 -5.41
CA VAL A 200 -13.26 -2.19 -5.48
C VAL A 200 -12.17 -2.49 -6.49
N SER A 201 -11.18 -3.26 -6.08
CA SER A 201 -10.12 -3.71 -7.00
C SER A 201 -9.95 -5.21 -6.92
N GLY A 202 -9.37 -5.78 -7.95
CA GLY A 202 -8.96 -7.17 -7.94
C GLY A 202 -7.75 -7.40 -8.80
N ILE A 203 -6.95 -8.38 -8.40
CA ILE A 203 -5.68 -8.72 -9.04
C ILE A 203 -5.57 -10.24 -9.19
N GLU A 204 -5.12 -10.70 -10.35
CA GLU A 204 -4.83 -12.12 -10.56
C GLU A 204 -3.81 -12.61 -9.53
N SER A 205 -4.04 -13.81 -8.97
CA SER A 205 -3.13 -14.43 -8.00
C SER A 205 -1.74 -14.66 -8.60
N SER A 206 -1.64 -14.88 -9.91
CA SER A 206 -0.35 -15.00 -10.63
C SER A 206 0.44 -13.70 -10.63
N PHE A 207 -0.23 -12.54 -10.78
CA PHE A 207 0.40 -11.24 -10.65
C PHE A 207 0.88 -11.06 -9.20
N LEU A 208 -0.03 -11.23 -8.23
CA LEU A 208 0.28 -11.08 -6.81
C LEU A 208 1.50 -11.92 -6.38
N LEU A 209 1.53 -13.20 -6.76
CA LEU A 209 2.63 -14.10 -6.42
C LEU A 209 3.96 -13.68 -7.06
N ARG A 210 3.95 -13.19 -8.31
CA ARG A 210 5.17 -12.66 -8.95
C ARG A 210 5.72 -11.45 -8.20
N VAL A 211 4.85 -10.51 -7.81
CA VAL A 211 5.26 -9.35 -6.99
C VAL A 211 5.80 -9.80 -5.64
N ALA A 212 5.12 -10.74 -4.99
CA ALA A 212 5.56 -11.28 -3.70
C ALA A 212 6.95 -11.92 -3.82
N GLU A 213 7.21 -12.73 -4.86
CA GLU A 213 8.53 -13.31 -5.10
C GLU A 213 9.62 -12.24 -5.25
N MET A 214 9.32 -11.11 -5.88
CA MET A 214 10.26 -10.00 -6.05
C MET A 214 10.60 -9.29 -4.73
N ILE A 215 9.62 -9.13 -3.84
CA ILE A 215 9.80 -8.46 -2.53
C ILE A 215 10.42 -9.41 -1.50
N TYR A 216 9.88 -10.62 -1.38
CA TYR A 216 10.13 -11.53 -0.28
C TYR A 216 11.09 -12.67 -0.63
N GLY A 217 11.36 -12.90 -1.92
CA GLY A 217 12.08 -14.07 -2.43
C GLY A 217 11.16 -15.25 -2.75
N THR A 218 11.71 -16.28 -3.37
CA THR A 218 10.95 -17.42 -3.94
C THR A 218 10.26 -18.32 -2.91
N GLU A 219 10.67 -18.26 -1.64
CA GLU A 219 10.14 -19.08 -0.54
C GLU A 219 8.77 -18.61 -0.04
N VAL A 220 8.36 -17.38 -0.39
CA VAL A 220 7.13 -16.73 0.09
C VAL A 220 5.83 -17.41 -0.35
N LYS A 221 5.88 -18.34 -1.33
CA LYS A 221 4.68 -18.99 -1.90
C LYS A 221 3.79 -19.67 -0.87
N ASN A 222 4.36 -20.06 0.28
CA ASN A 222 3.65 -20.72 1.37
C ASN A 222 3.22 -19.76 2.49
N GLU A 223 3.50 -18.45 2.36
CA GLU A 223 3.24 -17.39 3.34
C GLU A 223 2.07 -16.51 2.85
N MET A 224 0.90 -17.12 2.61
CA MET A 224 -0.23 -16.41 1.99
C MET A 224 -0.75 -15.25 2.85
N ASP A 225 -0.80 -15.39 4.18
CA ASP A 225 -1.29 -14.30 5.05
C ASP A 225 -0.33 -13.10 4.99
N LEU A 226 0.98 -13.35 4.95
CA LEU A 226 1.99 -12.30 4.75
C LEU A 226 1.75 -11.56 3.42
N ILE A 227 1.55 -12.29 2.33
CA ILE A 227 1.30 -11.73 1.00
C ILE A 227 0.01 -10.91 1.00
N LEU A 228 -1.07 -11.45 1.54
CA LEU A 228 -2.38 -10.81 1.57
C LEU A 228 -2.36 -9.54 2.42
N SER A 229 -1.81 -9.57 3.64
CA SER A 229 -1.73 -8.37 4.48
C SER A 229 -0.88 -7.27 3.86
N SER A 230 0.20 -7.63 3.16
CA SER A 230 1.02 -6.68 2.41
C SER A 230 0.24 -6.04 1.26
N LEU A 231 -0.46 -6.86 0.47
CA LEU A 231 -1.35 -6.39 -0.59
C LEU A 231 -2.43 -5.46 -0.02
N GLN A 232 -3.04 -5.82 1.11
CA GLN A 232 -4.18 -5.11 1.66
C GLN A 232 -3.85 -3.64 1.95
N LEU A 233 -2.72 -3.36 2.61
CA LEU A 233 -2.35 -2.00 2.95
C LEU A 233 -1.70 -1.28 1.77
N PHE A 234 -0.86 -1.98 0.98
CA PHE A 234 -0.26 -1.45 -0.24
C PHE A 234 -1.32 -0.98 -1.23
N ALA A 235 -2.28 -1.84 -1.61
CA ALA A 235 -3.30 -1.51 -2.60
C ALA A 235 -4.23 -0.40 -2.12
N ALA A 236 -4.55 -0.36 -0.83
CA ALA A 236 -5.37 0.71 -0.27
C ALA A 236 -4.69 2.08 -0.35
N ASN A 237 -3.38 2.16 -0.10
CA ASN A 237 -2.69 3.42 -0.29
C ASN A 237 -2.44 3.72 -1.78
N PHE A 238 -2.10 2.72 -2.58
CA PHE A 238 -1.88 2.85 -4.02
C PHE A 238 -3.10 3.44 -4.74
N TRP A 239 -4.29 2.86 -4.52
CA TRP A 239 -5.52 3.37 -5.13
C TRP A 239 -5.95 4.72 -4.56
N ARG A 240 -5.68 4.98 -3.27
CA ARG A 240 -5.88 6.31 -2.68
C ARG A 240 -4.98 7.34 -3.35
N SER A 241 -3.71 7.05 -3.59
CA SER A 241 -2.75 7.95 -4.24
C SER A 241 -3.19 8.31 -5.67
N ILE A 242 -3.69 7.33 -6.41
CA ILE A 242 -4.32 7.56 -7.73
C ILE A 242 -5.57 8.43 -7.60
N GLY A 243 -6.50 8.06 -6.71
CA GLY A 243 -7.75 8.79 -6.49
C GLY A 243 -7.52 10.25 -6.11
N GLN A 244 -6.59 10.49 -5.20
CA GLN A 244 -6.16 11.81 -4.71
C GLN A 244 -5.59 12.68 -5.84
N HIS A 245 -4.79 12.10 -6.74
CA HIS A 245 -4.25 12.82 -7.90
C HIS A 245 -5.35 13.31 -8.84
N PHE A 246 -6.39 12.51 -9.08
CA PHE A 246 -7.51 12.90 -9.94
C PHE A 246 -8.56 13.78 -9.23
N ALA A 247 -8.69 13.69 -7.90
CA ALA A 247 -9.54 14.55 -7.08
C ALA A 247 -9.06 16.00 -7.03
N GLY A 248 -7.73 16.19 -7.05
CA GLY A 248 -7.06 17.47 -6.83
C GLY A 248 -6.45 17.59 -5.43
N SER A 249 -5.49 18.51 -5.29
CA SER A 249 -4.62 18.63 -4.10
C SER A 249 -5.32 19.04 -2.81
N ASN A 250 -6.56 19.56 -2.88
CA ASN A 250 -7.27 20.12 -1.73
C ASN A 250 -8.29 19.16 -1.10
N THR A 251 -8.48 17.97 -1.67
CA THR A 251 -9.59 17.08 -1.26
C THR A 251 -9.05 15.89 -0.49
N MET A 252 -9.33 15.75 0.81
CA MET A 252 -8.67 14.74 1.64
C MET A 252 -9.43 13.41 1.67
N MET A 253 -8.77 12.32 1.27
CA MET A 253 -9.31 10.94 1.36
C MET A 253 -8.87 10.22 2.63
N THR A 254 -9.77 10.10 3.61
CA THR A 254 -9.52 9.37 4.87
C THR A 254 -10.10 7.96 4.80
N MET A 255 -9.32 6.94 5.15
CA MET A 255 -9.77 5.54 5.08
C MET A 255 -10.81 5.24 6.17
N LYS A 256 -11.96 4.67 5.78
CA LYS A 256 -13.04 4.22 6.69
C LYS A 256 -13.00 2.72 6.91
N SER A 257 -12.83 1.96 5.83
CA SER A 257 -12.72 0.51 5.90
C SER A 257 -11.90 -0.06 4.75
N ASN A 258 -11.31 -1.22 4.98
CA ASN A 258 -10.50 -1.95 4.03
C ASN A 258 -10.69 -3.45 4.30
N SER A 259 -11.25 -4.18 3.35
CA SER A 259 -11.55 -5.61 3.52
C SER A 259 -11.44 -6.39 2.21
N PHE A 260 -11.15 -7.69 2.33
CA PHE A 260 -11.22 -8.60 1.19
C PHE A 260 -12.67 -8.99 0.86
N ILE A 261 -12.93 -9.23 -0.42
CA ILE A 261 -14.21 -9.73 -0.92
C ILE A 261 -14.06 -11.22 -1.26
N ILE A 262 -15.02 -12.03 -0.81
CA ILE A 262 -15.12 -13.43 -1.21
C ILE A 262 -15.43 -13.48 -2.71
N ALA A 263 -14.66 -14.26 -3.48
CA ALA A 263 -14.73 -14.30 -4.94
C ALA A 263 -16.15 -14.44 -5.51
N GLY A 264 -16.99 -15.30 -4.92
CA GLY A 264 -18.37 -15.52 -5.34
C GLY A 264 -19.31 -14.33 -5.13
N LEU A 265 -18.92 -13.34 -4.34
CA LEU A 265 -19.72 -12.15 -4.02
C LEU A 265 -19.33 -10.90 -4.84
N LEU A 266 -18.26 -10.96 -5.65
CA LEU A 266 -17.75 -9.80 -6.36
C LEU A 266 -18.81 -9.13 -7.24
N SER A 267 -19.47 -9.89 -8.12
CA SER A 267 -20.48 -9.34 -9.02
C SER A 267 -21.69 -8.78 -8.28
N GLU A 268 -22.00 -9.28 -7.08
CA GLU A 268 -23.04 -8.71 -6.22
C GLU A 268 -22.60 -7.38 -5.61
N GLU A 269 -21.38 -7.32 -5.07
CA GLU A 269 -20.80 -6.09 -4.53
C GLU A 269 -20.70 -4.98 -5.58
N LEU A 270 -20.25 -5.29 -6.79
CA LEU A 270 -20.19 -4.32 -7.89
C LEU A 270 -21.58 -3.81 -8.29
N ARG A 271 -22.60 -4.67 -8.33
CA ARG A 271 -23.99 -4.27 -8.66
C ARG A 271 -24.64 -3.36 -7.61
N LYS A 272 -24.22 -3.46 -6.34
CA LYS A 272 -24.68 -2.56 -5.27
C LYS A 272 -24.14 -1.14 -5.43
N LEU A 273 -23.02 -0.98 -6.15
CA LEU A 273 -22.36 0.30 -6.34
C LEU A 273 -22.88 1.00 -7.61
N LYS A 274 -23.17 2.30 -7.49
CA LYS A 274 -23.35 3.17 -8.66
C LYS A 274 -21.98 3.55 -9.21
N LEU A 275 -21.36 2.64 -9.96
CA LEU A 275 -20.01 2.81 -10.48
C LEU A 275 -19.94 3.96 -11.48
N THR A 276 -18.99 4.88 -11.28
CA THR A 276 -18.65 5.90 -12.28
C THR A 276 -17.63 5.38 -13.27
N HIS A 277 -16.72 4.52 -12.82
CA HIS A 277 -15.73 3.84 -13.66
C HIS A 277 -15.59 2.38 -13.22
N SER A 278 -15.43 1.48 -14.19
CA SER A 278 -15.12 0.08 -13.93
C SER A 278 -14.23 -0.47 -15.03
N LEU A 279 -12.92 -0.43 -14.80
CA LEU A 279 -11.89 -0.62 -15.81
C LEU A 279 -11.13 -1.92 -15.57
N LEU A 280 -10.99 -2.71 -16.63
CA LEU A 280 -10.18 -3.93 -16.65
C LEU A 280 -8.85 -3.65 -17.36
N PHE A 281 -7.76 -4.07 -16.74
CA PHE A 281 -6.39 -3.92 -17.25
C PHE A 281 -5.78 -5.27 -17.59
N ALA A 282 -5.00 -5.30 -18.66
CA ALA A 282 -4.00 -6.34 -18.93
C ALA A 282 -2.60 -5.76 -18.76
N SER A 283 -1.69 -6.55 -18.23
CA SER A 283 -0.29 -6.18 -18.02
C SER A 283 0.60 -7.40 -18.27
N ASP A 284 1.91 -7.20 -18.39
CA ASP A 284 2.87 -8.30 -18.54
C ASP A 284 2.90 -9.21 -17.31
N MET A 285 2.42 -8.69 -16.17
CA MET A 285 2.34 -9.40 -14.90
C MET A 285 1.00 -10.09 -14.66
N GLY A 286 0.01 -9.93 -15.54
CA GLY A 286 -1.35 -10.47 -15.38
C GLY A 286 -2.41 -9.37 -15.42
N LYS A 287 -3.68 -9.76 -15.23
CA LYS A 287 -4.81 -8.85 -15.24
C LYS A 287 -5.16 -8.35 -13.84
N PHE A 288 -5.74 -7.17 -13.80
CA PHE A 288 -6.33 -6.58 -12.61
C PHE A 288 -7.43 -5.59 -13.03
N PHE A 289 -8.30 -5.23 -12.12
CA PHE A 289 -9.34 -4.23 -12.37
C PHE A 289 -9.44 -3.25 -11.21
N VAL A 290 -10.04 -2.10 -11.51
CA VAL A 290 -10.52 -1.15 -10.51
C VAL A 290 -11.91 -0.66 -10.90
N ALA A 291 -12.79 -0.62 -9.92
CA ALA A 291 -14.14 -0.10 -10.01
C ALA A 291 -14.34 0.92 -8.90
N VAL A 292 -14.89 2.09 -9.24
CA VAL A 292 -15.02 3.22 -8.32
C VAL A 292 -16.42 3.80 -8.42
N ASN A 293 -17.03 4.13 -7.27
CA ASN A 293 -18.16 5.07 -7.21
C ASN A 293 -17.65 6.43 -6.71
N TYR A 294 -17.53 7.37 -7.63
CA TYR A 294 -17.15 8.76 -7.34
C TYR A 294 -18.39 9.65 -7.20
#